data_AF-A0A5K0WTG3-F1
#
_entry.id   AF-A0A5K0WTG3-F1
#
_cell.length_a   1.000
_cell.length_b   1.000
_cell.length_c   1.000
_cell.angle_alpha   90.00
_cell.angle_beta   90.00
_cell.angle_gamma   90.00
#
_symmetry.space_group_name_H-M   'P 1'
#
loop_
_entity.id
_entity.type
_entity.pdbx_description
1 polymer ?
#
loop_
_entity_poly.entity_id
_entity_poly.type
_entity_poly.pdbx_seq_one_letter_code
_entity_poly.pdbx_strand_id
1 'polypeptide(L)' 'FPHDLWFSSAIRVQDPRSKQAVKPWCLQDFEIGKPLGRGKFGNVYLARERK' A
#
# COMPACT_ATOMS: atom_id res chain seq x y z
N PHE A 1 0.36 12.77 -51.78
CA PHE A 1 0.13 11.36 -51.38
C PHE A 1 1.49 10.67 -51.32
N PRO A 2 2.21 10.79 -50.19
CA PRO A 2 2.07 9.77 -49.16
C PRO A 2 1.27 10.29 -47.96
N HIS A 3 0.25 9.49 -47.65
CA HIS A 3 -0.49 9.43 -46.41
C HIS A 3 0.41 8.68 -45.40
N ASP A 4 0.30 8.96 -44.10
CA ASP A 4 0.89 8.14 -43.03
C ASP A 4 2.33 8.41 -42.59
N LEU A 5 2.68 9.66 -42.26
CA LEU A 5 3.79 9.96 -41.34
C LEU A 5 3.43 10.91 -40.17
N TRP A 6 2.14 11.07 -39.84
CA TRP A 6 1.67 11.92 -38.73
C TRP A 6 1.43 11.15 -37.40
N PHE A 7 1.33 9.82 -37.43
CA PHE A 7 0.98 9.02 -36.24
C PHE A 7 2.14 8.17 -35.70
N SER A 8 3.35 8.73 -35.65
CA SER A 8 4.41 8.18 -34.80
C SER A 8 4.50 8.95 -33.47
N SER A 9 3.34 9.26 -32.87
CA SER A 9 3.30 9.50 -31.43
C SER A 9 3.11 8.13 -30.80
N ALA A 10 4.24 7.51 -30.42
CA ALA A 10 4.25 6.34 -29.57
C ALA A 10 3.39 6.64 -28.35
N ILE A 11 2.16 6.12 -28.34
CA ILE A 11 1.34 6.10 -27.13
C ILE A 11 2.10 5.22 -26.15
N ARG A 12 2.87 5.86 -25.27
CA ARG A 12 3.28 5.22 -24.02
C ARG A 12 2.00 4.96 -23.27
N VAL A 13 1.53 3.72 -23.35
CA VAL A 13 0.55 3.19 -22.40
C VAL A 13 1.22 3.28 -21.04
N GLN A 14 1.01 4.41 -20.35
CA GLN A 14 1.29 4.49 -18.93
C GLN A 14 0.31 3.53 -18.28
N ASP A 15 0.87 2.44 -17.79
CA ASP A 15 0.13 1.41 -17.10
C ASP A 15 -0.44 1.99 -15.78
N PRO A 16 -1.76 2.13 -15.63
CA PRO A 16 -2.36 2.61 -14.38
C PRO A 16 -2.28 1.57 -13.26
N ARG A 17 -1.60 0.42 -13.47
CA ARG A 17 -1.30 -0.55 -12.42
C ARG A 17 0.02 -0.27 -11.72
N SER A 18 0.56 0.96 -11.80
CA SER A 18 1.25 1.54 -10.64
C SER A 18 0.20 1.75 -9.53
N LYS A 19 -0.33 0.63 -9.05
CA LYS A 19 -1.09 0.54 -7.83
C LYS A 19 -0.15 1.12 -6.79
N GLN A 20 -0.43 2.34 -6.35
CA GLN A 20 -0.17 2.71 -4.97
C GLN A 20 -0.99 1.71 -4.15
N ALA A 21 -0.50 0.48 -4.03
CA ALA A 21 -1.09 -0.52 -3.19
C ALA A 21 -0.95 0.08 -1.80
N VAL A 22 -2.08 0.50 -1.22
CA VAL A 22 -2.12 0.92 0.17
C VAL A 22 -1.44 -0.19 0.95
N LYS A 23 -0.27 0.12 1.51
CA LYS A 23 0.53 -0.89 2.21
C LYS A 23 -0.35 -1.41 3.34
N PRO A 24 -0.69 -2.71 3.35
CA PRO A 24 -1.47 -3.24 4.45
C PRO A 24 -0.66 -3.06 5.73
N TRP A 25 -1.33 -2.64 6.79
CA TRP A 25 -0.73 -2.57 8.11
C TRP A 25 -0.28 -3.97 8.53
N CYS A 26 0.99 -4.10 8.89
CA CYS A 26 1.57 -5.34 9.36
C CYS A 26 2.00 -5.18 10.82
N LEU A 27 2.14 -6.31 11.52
CA LEU A 27 2.60 -6.30 12.91
C LEU A 27 3.99 -5.66 13.07
N GLN A 28 4.82 -5.69 12.03
CA GLN A 28 6.15 -5.07 12.05
C GLN A 28 6.11 -3.53 12.09
N ASP A 29 5.01 -2.92 11.61
CA ASP A 29 4.81 -1.47 11.65
C ASP A 29 4.47 -0.98 13.07
N PHE A 30 4.23 -1.89 14.02
CA PHE A 30 3.88 -1.55 15.40
C PHE A 30 4.82 -2.17 16.44
N GLU A 31 5.17 -1.40 17.46
CA GLU A 31 5.79 -1.91 18.68
C GLU A 31 4.70 -2.30 19.68
N ILE A 32 4.64 -3.60 20.00
CA ILE A 32 3.72 -4.13 21.01
C ILE A 32 4.30 -3.84 22.40
N GLY A 33 3.59 -3.02 23.16
CA GLY A 33 3.91 -2.64 24.52
C GLY A 33 3.25 -3.53 25.57
N LYS A 34 3.02 -2.95 26.75
CA LYS A 34 2.50 -3.65 27.93
C LYS A 34 1.07 -4.15 27.69
N PRO A 35 0.69 -5.32 28.25
CA PRO A 35 -0.68 -5.80 28.22
C PRO A 35 -1.58 -4.83 29.00
N LEU A 36 -2.69 -4.43 28.39
CA LEU A 36 -3.70 -3.56 28.99
C LEU A 36 -4.76 -4.39 29.73
N GLY A 37 -5.03 -5.60 29.27
CA GLY A 37 -5.96 -6.51 29.94
C GLY A 37 -6.24 -7.77 29.13
N ARG A 38 -7.03 -8.67 29.74
CA ARG A 38 -7.52 -9.89 29.11
C ARG A 38 -9.03 -9.95 29.24
N GLY A 39 -9.72 -10.05 28.10
CA GLY A 39 -11.16 -10.19 28.03
C GLY A 39 -11.58 -11.53 27.44
N LYS A 40 -12.89 -11.70 27.23
CA LYS A 40 -13.48 -12.89 26.59
C LYS A 40 -12.89 -13.19 25.21
N PHE A 41 -12.40 -12.16 24.50
CA PHE A 41 -11.91 -12.24 23.12
C PHE A 41 -10.39 -12.25 23.01
N GLY A 42 -9.67 -12.39 24.13
CA GLY A 42 -8.21 -12.45 24.15
C GLY A 42 -7.58 -11.28 24.89
N ASN A 43 -6.30 -11.05 24.58
CA ASN A 43 -5.47 -10.06 25.24
C ASN A 43 -5.48 -8.74 24.46
N VAL A 44 -5.50 -7.63 25.19
CA VAL A 44 -5.42 -6.27 24.64
C VAL A 44 -4.06 -5.71 25.00
N TYR A 45 -3.37 -5.13 24.02
CA TYR A 45 -2.02 -4.59 24.19
C TYR A 45 -1.98 -3.12 23.77
N LEU A 46 -1.10 -2.35 24.41
CA LEU A 46 -0.73 -1.04 23.91
C LEU A 46 0.15 -1.21 22.65
N ALA A 47 -0.13 -0.47 21.58
CA ALA A 47 0.68 -0.49 20.37
C ALA A 47 1.14 0.93 20.01
N ARG A 48 2.39 1.09 19.59
CA ARG A 48 2.94 2.35 19.06
C ARG A 48 3.35 2.16 17.61
N GLU A 49 3.02 3.13 16.76
CA GLU A 49 3.46 3.14 15.36
C GLU A 49 4.98 3.33 15.28
N ARG A 50 5.65 2.50 14.50
CA ARG A 50 7.06 2.65 14.12
C ARG A 50 7.11 3.45 12.83
N LYS A 51 7.82 4.58 12.84
CA LYS A 51 8.17 5.31 11.61
C LYS A 51 9.44 4.74 10.99
#